data_AF-A0A919WIC2-F1
#
_entry.id   AF-A0A919WIC2-F1
#
_cell.length_a   1.000
_cell.length_b   1.000
_cell.length_c   1.000
_cell.angle_alpha   90.00
_cell.angle_beta   90.00
_cell.angle_gamma   90.00
#
_symmetry.space_group_name_H-M   'P 1'
#
loop_
_entity.id
_entity.type
_entity.pdbx_description
1 polymer ?
#
loop_
_entity_poly.entity_id
_entity_poly.type
_entity_poly.pdbx_seq_one_letter_code
_entity_poly.pdbx_strand_id
1 'polypeptide(L)'
;MKIKNIYYLVTSSRAFMIQMVFTLNAIYYVTQAELNPLQLVLVGTIMELSILLFEMPTGLVADFFGRKKSLVVGTFKLPIYLKGVFQNFGQLPLGLFYGD
;
A
#
# COMPACT_ATOMS: atom_id res chain seq x y z
N MET A 1 -29.82 -2.53 0.99
CA MET A 1 -28.73 -3.54 0.92
C MET A 1 -28.43 -4.06 2.32
N LYS A 2 -28.24 -5.37 2.50
CA LYS A 2 -27.85 -5.94 3.80
C LYS A 2 -26.45 -5.43 4.18
N ILE A 3 -26.23 -5.02 5.43
CA ILE A 3 -24.95 -4.50 5.96
C ILE A 3 -23.76 -5.41 5.64
N LYS A 4 -23.98 -6.74 5.60
CA LYS A 4 -22.96 -7.72 5.22
C LYS A 4 -22.43 -7.53 3.78
N ASN A 5 -23.29 -7.18 2.82
CA ASN A 5 -22.86 -6.97 1.43
C ASN A 5 -22.01 -5.72 1.29
N ILE A 6 -22.33 -4.65 2.03
CA ILE A 6 -21.53 -3.41 2.05
C ILE A 6 -20.16 -3.70 2.64
N TYR A 7 -20.11 -4.46 3.74
CA TYR A 7 -18.85 -4.87 4.37
C TYR A 7 -17.96 -5.68 3.41
N TYR A 8 -18.52 -6.66 2.70
CA TYR A 8 -17.76 -7.44 1.72
C TYR A 8 -17.29 -6.60 0.53
N LEU A 9 -18.13 -5.71 0.00
CA LEU A 9 -17.72 -4.81 -1.09
C LEU A 9 -16.56 -3.92 -0.71
N VAL A 10 -16.63 -3.27 0.47
CA VAL A 10 -15.57 -2.39 0.95
C VAL A 10 -14.28 -3.16 1.22
N THR A 11 -14.39 -4.34 1.85
CA THR A 11 -13.22 -5.17 2.17
C THR A 11 -12.54 -5.69 0.91
N SER A 12 -13.30 -6.21 -0.06
CA SER A 12 -12.77 -6.72 -1.33
C SER A 12 -12.18 -5.61 -2.19
N SER A 13 -12.83 -4.44 -2.28
CA SER A 13 -12.29 -3.29 -3.01
C SER A 13 -10.96 -2.82 -2.41
N ARG A 14 -10.89 -2.73 -1.08
CA ARG A 14 -9.64 -2.37 -0.38
C ARG A 14 -8.52 -3.37 -0.65
N ALA A 15 -8.81 -4.67 -0.54
CA ALA A 15 -7.82 -5.72 -0.79
C ALA A 15 -7.28 -5.68 -2.23
N PHE A 16 -8.18 -5.48 -3.20
CA PHE A 16 -7.81 -5.34 -4.61
C PHE A 16 -6.88 -4.15 -4.86
N MET A 17 -7.21 -2.98 -4.28
CA MET A 17 -6.40 -1.76 -4.43
C MET A 17 -5.00 -1.90 -3.83
N ILE A 18 -4.87 -2.54 -2.65
CA ILE A 18 -3.56 -2.82 -2.04
C ILE A 18 -2.74 -3.72 -2.97
N GLN A 19 -3.34 -4.79 -3.49
CA GLN A 19 -2.63 -5.75 -4.33
C GLN A 19 -2.13 -5.10 -5.61
N MET A 20 -2.93 -4.24 -6.24
CA MET A 20 -2.54 -3.50 -7.43
C MET A 20 -1.34 -2.58 -7.16
N VAL A 21 -1.36 -1.83 -6.04
CA VAL A 21 -0.24 -0.96 -5.63
C VAL A 21 1.03 -1.75 -5.37
N PHE A 22 0.92 -2.92 -4.73
CA PHE A 22 2.08 -3.78 -4.44
C PHE A 22 2.74 -4.26 -5.73
N THR A 23 1.95 -4.73 -6.69
CA THR A 23 2.45 -5.18 -8.00
C THR A 23 3.10 -4.03 -8.78
N LEU A 24 2.50 -2.84 -8.78
CA LEU A 24 3.09 -1.67 -9.46
C LEU A 24 4.43 -1.24 -8.84
N ASN A 25 4.55 -1.25 -7.51
CA ASN A 25 5.81 -0.93 -6.84
C ASN A 25 6.92 -1.93 -7.16
N ALA A 26 6.61 -3.23 -7.21
CA ALA A 26 7.59 -4.25 -7.57
C ALA A 26 8.15 -4.02 -8.98
N ILE A 27 7.30 -3.64 -9.95
CA ILE A 27 7.74 -3.29 -11.31
C ILE A 27 8.61 -2.04 -11.29
N TYR A 28 8.20 -0.99 -10.57
CA TYR A 28 8.94 0.27 -10.47
C TYR A 28 10.37 0.09 -9.93
N TYR A 29 10.54 -0.72 -8.88
CA TYR A 29 11.86 -0.98 -8.29
C TYR A 29 12.83 -1.69 -9.24
N VAL A 30 12.29 -2.45 -10.20
CA VAL A 30 13.09 -3.17 -11.20
C VAL A 30 13.35 -2.29 -12.43
N THR A 31 12.35 -1.54 -12.91
CA THR A 31 12.43 -0.83 -14.19
C THR A 31 13.00 0.58 -14.09
N GLN A 32 12.80 1.29 -12.98
CA GLN A 32 13.18 2.69 -12.82
C GLN A 32 14.31 2.87 -11.82
N ALA A 33 14.29 2.11 -10.72
CA ALA A 33 15.34 2.19 -9.71
C ALA A 33 16.56 1.32 -10.04
N GLU A 34 16.48 0.49 -11.10
CA GLU A 34 17.53 -0.43 -11.58
C GLU A 34 18.25 -1.19 -10.45
N LEU A 35 17.49 -1.57 -9.41
CA LEU A 35 18.07 -2.12 -8.20
C LEU A 35 18.66 -3.51 -8.48
N ASN A 36 19.86 -3.75 -7.95
CA ASN A 36 20.47 -5.08 -7.98
C ASN A 36 19.55 -6.08 -7.23
N PRO A 37 19.41 -7.35 -7.69
CA PRO A 37 18.58 -8.36 -7.03
C PRO A 37 18.73 -8.46 -5.51
N LEU A 38 19.95 -8.30 -4.98
CA LEU A 38 20.21 -8.32 -3.53
C LEU A 38 19.58 -7.11 -2.81
N GLN A 39 19.60 -5.94 -3.42
CA GLN A 39 18.99 -4.73 -2.87
C GLN A 39 17.46 -4.83 -2.88
N LEU A 40 16.87 -5.44 -3.92
CA LEU A 40 15.43 -5.66 -3.99
C LEU A 40 14.93 -6.57 -2.85
N VAL A 41 15.67 -7.65 -2.56
CA VAL A 41 15.38 -8.55 -1.43
C VAL A 41 15.55 -7.84 -0.09
N LEU A 42 16.59 -7.01 0.06
CA LEU A 42 16.81 -6.20 1.27
C LEU A 42 15.68 -5.19 1.51
N VAL A 43 15.24 -4.48 0.47
CA VAL A 43 14.11 -3.55 0.56
C VAL A 43 12.83 -4.30 0.94
N GLY A 44 12.58 -5.47 0.34
CA GLY A 44 11.44 -6.32 0.69
C GLY A 44 11.48 -6.78 2.15
N THR A 45 12.63 -7.23 2.64
CA THR A 45 12.79 -7.68 4.04
C THR A 45 12.66 -6.54 5.05
N ILE A 46 13.21 -5.36 4.77
CA ILE A 46 13.03 -4.18 5.62
C ILE A 46 11.55 -3.75 5.66
N MET A 47 10.87 -3.81 4.52
CA MET A 47 9.44 -3.53 4.43
C MET A 47 8.63 -4.51 5.27
N GLU A 48 8.86 -5.82 5.15
CA GLU A 48 8.17 -6.84 5.95
C GLU A 48 8.46 -6.69 7.45
N LEU A 49 9.71 -6.44 7.84
CA LEU A 49 10.06 -6.15 9.23
C LEU A 49 9.33 -4.92 9.77
N SER A 50 9.25 -3.86 8.97
CA SER A 50 8.52 -2.65 9.33
C SER A 50 7.02 -2.96 9.53
N ILE A 51 6.42 -3.73 8.60
CA ILE A 51 5.02 -4.16 8.72
C ILE A 51 4.81 -4.94 10.01
N LEU A 52 5.64 -5.94 10.30
CA LEU A 52 5.52 -6.74 11.52
C LEU A 52 5.63 -5.88 12.80
N LEU A 53 6.61 -4.97 12.83
CA LEU A 53 6.82 -4.07 13.97
C LEU A 53 5.63 -3.14 14.20
N PHE A 54 4.94 -2.70 13.14
CA PHE A 54 3.77 -1.83 13.26
C PHE A 54 2.44 -2.60 13.38
N GLU A 55 2.38 -3.83 12.89
CA GLU A 55 1.19 -4.68 12.97
C GLU A 55 0.97 -5.24 14.37
N MET A 56 2.03 -5.64 15.08
CA MET A 56 1.92 -6.10 16.47
C MET A 56 1.27 -5.07 17.43
N PRO A 57 1.73 -3.80 17.53
CA PRO A 57 1.12 -2.82 18.43
C PRO A 57 -0.26 -2.39 17.96
N THR A 58 -0.53 -2.36 16.64
CA THR A 58 -1.87 -2.00 16.14
C THR A 58 -2.89 -3.12 16.35
N GLY A 59 -2.47 -4.38 16.29
CA GLY A 59 -3.28 -5.54 16.69
C GLY A 59 -3.63 -5.49 18.17
N LEU A 60 -2.64 -5.21 19.02
CA LEU A 60 -2.84 -5.06 20.46
C LEU A 60 -3.79 -3.88 20.79
N VAL A 61 -3.60 -2.72 20.15
CA VAL A 61 -4.51 -1.57 20.29
C VAL A 61 -5.93 -1.91 19.80
N ALA A 62 -6.07 -2.73 18.75
CA ALA A 62 -7.39 -3.13 18.24
C ALA A 62 -8.15 -4.03 19.21
N ASP A 63 -7.45 -4.87 19.97
CA ASP A 63 -8.04 -5.76 20.98
C ASP A 63 -8.49 -4.98 22.22
N PHE A 64 -7.74 -3.95 22.64
CA PHE A 64 -8.11 -3.10 23.79
C PHE A 64 -9.20 -2.06 23.47
N PHE A 65 -9.15 -1.38 22.31
CA PHE A 65 -10.07 -0.28 21.97
C PHE A 65 -11.31 -0.72 21.16
N GLY A 66 -11.40 -2.02 20.84
CA GLY A 66 -12.50 -2.62 20.09
C GLY A 66 -12.33 -2.52 18.57
N ARG A 67 -12.54 -3.65 17.87
CA ARG A 67 -12.34 -3.83 16.41
C ARG A 67 -12.90 -2.74 15.51
N LYS A 68 -14.02 -2.10 15.89
CA LYS A 68 -14.71 -1.11 15.04
C LYS A 68 -13.93 0.20 14.86
N LYS A 69 -13.16 0.65 15.87
CA LYS A 69 -12.41 1.92 15.80
C LYS A 69 -11.09 1.75 15.04
N SER A 70 -10.43 0.60 15.18
CA SER A 70 -9.19 0.28 14.45
C SER A 70 -9.41 0.20 12.93
N LEU A 71 -10.52 -0.40 12.49
CA LEU A 71 -10.90 -0.46 11.07
C LEU A 71 -11.03 0.93 10.42
N VAL A 72 -11.58 1.91 11.14
CA VAL A 72 -11.76 3.28 10.62
C VAL A 72 -10.40 3.97 10.44
N VAL A 73 -9.50 3.85 11.42
CA VAL A 73 -8.16 4.46 11.37
C VAL A 73 -7.28 3.81 10.28
N GLY A 74 -7.37 2.50 10.10
CA GLY A 74 -6.61 1.77 9.07
C GLY A 74 -7.09 2.01 7.64
N THR A 75 -8.38 2.32 7.45
CA THR A 75 -8.95 2.57 6.10
C THR A 75 -8.56 3.94 5.57
N PHE A 76 -8.36 4.94 6.44
CA PHE A 76 -8.01 6.30 6.05
C PHE A 76 -6.60 6.43 5.44
N LYS A 77 -5.68 5.52 5.78
CA LYS A 77 -4.30 5.55 5.28
C LYS A 77 -4.18 5.12 3.81
N LEU A 78 -5.04 4.22 3.33
CA LEU A 78 -4.99 3.67 1.97
C LEU A 78 -5.02 4.72 0.84
N PRO A 79 -5.95 5.70 0.83
CA PRO A 79 -6.03 6.69 -0.26
C PRO A 79 -4.82 7.61 -0.32
N ILE A 80 -4.09 7.81 0.80
CA ILE A 80 -2.87 8.62 0.86
C ILE A 80 -1.72 7.90 0.15
N TYR A 81 -1.56 6.59 0.38
CA TYR A 81 -0.60 5.76 -0.37
C TYR A 81 -0.95 5.68 -1.86
N LEU A 82 -2.23 5.55 -2.20
CA LEU A 82 -2.69 5.57 -3.59
C LEU A 82 -2.29 6.89 -4.29
N LYS A 83 -2.48 8.04 -3.63
CA LYS A 83 -2.07 9.35 -4.17
C LYS A 83 -0.57 9.41 -4.49
N GLY A 84 0.28 8.86 -3.64
CA GLY A 84 1.73 8.79 -3.88
C GLY A 84 2.09 7.97 -5.12
N VAL A 85 1.39 6.85 -5.33
CA VAL A 85 1.57 6.01 -6.53
C VAL A 85 1.18 6.79 -7.80
N PHE A 86 0.04 7.47 -7.80
CA PHE A 86 -0.42 8.25 -8.96
C PHE A 86 0.42 9.50 -9.24
N GLN A 87 1.01 10.14 -8.22
CA GLN A 87 1.83 11.34 -8.41
C GLN A 87 3.19 11.02 -9.05
N ASN A 88 3.79 9.87 -8.72
CA ASN A 88 4.99 9.38 -9.39
C ASN A 88 4.68 8.84 -10.80
N PHE A 89 3.51 8.22 -11.00
CA PHE A 89 3.10 7.72 -12.32
C PHE A 89 2.61 8.81 -13.28
N GLY A 90 1.98 9.88 -12.78
CA GLY A 90 1.47 10.99 -13.59
C GLY A 90 2.55 11.88 -14.20
N GLN A 91 3.80 11.78 -13.71
CA GLN A 91 4.97 12.42 -14.31
C GLN A 91 5.60 11.60 -15.45
N LEU A 92 5.21 10.32 -15.62
CA LEU A 92 5.77 9.46 -16.69
C LEU A 92 5.60 10.02 -18.11
N PRO A 93 4.48 10.65 -18.50
CA PRO A 93 4.34 11.21 -19.85
C PRO A 93 4.78 12.67 -19.97
N LEU A 94 5.26 13.34 -18.91
CA LEU A 94 5.81 14.71 -19.03
C LEU A 94 7.34 14.73 -19.02
N GLY A 95 7.98 13.82 -18.28
CA GLY A 95 9.45 13.70 -18.23
C GLY A 95 10.08 13.05 -19.47
N LEU A 96 9.30 12.31 -20.28
CA LEU A 96 9.75 11.73 -21.55
C LEU A 96 9.54 12.66 -22.76
N PHE A 97 8.86 13.79 -22.59
CA PHE A 97 8.60 14.79 -23.64
C PHE A 97 9.22 16.17 -23.35
N TYR A 98 9.96 16.33 -22.25
CA TYR A 98 10.55 17.62 -21.84
C TYR A 98 11.94 17.48 -21.18
N GLY A 99 12.92 17.08 -21.97
CA GLY A 99 14.38 17.16 -21.73
C GLY A 99 15.06 16.47 -22.92
N ASP A 100 15.96 17.05 -23.73
CA ASP A 100 17.04 18.03 -23.47
C ASP A 100 17.86 17.72 -22.21
#